data_AF-A0A2G9UGC5-F1
#
_entry.id   AF-A0A2G9UGC5-F1
#
_cell.length_a   1.000
_cell.length_b   1.000
_cell.length_c   1.000
_cell.angle_alpha   90.00
_cell.angle_beta   90.00
_cell.angle_gamma   90.00
#
_symmetry.space_group_name_H-M   'P 1'
#
loop_
_entity.id
_entity.type
_entity.pdbx_description
1 polymer ?
#
loop_
_entity_poly.entity_id
_entity_poly.type
_entity_poly.pdbx_seq_one_letter_code
_entity_poly.pdbx_strand_id
1 'polypeptide(L)'
;MRDIQKDVSKETWEEVALVISKRRTPEEMLDNPVNAPEFMFYLHRLSRIAIDYYEDPTQFNVTTDSSPGFIYRTMSRYPPENPEPFPVICNDLKKKILPG
;
A
#
# COMPACT_ATOMS: atom_id res chain seq x y z
N MET A 1 25.17 -1.02 -17.34
CA MET A 1 23.80 -0.65 -16.95
C MET A 1 23.74 -0.53 -15.43
N ARG A 2 24.01 0.65 -14.87
CA ARG A 2 23.97 0.90 -13.41
C ARG A 2 23.56 2.36 -13.16
N ASP A 3 22.46 2.83 -13.75
CA ASP A 3 22.07 4.24 -13.63
C ASP A 3 20.57 4.49 -13.43
N ILE A 4 19.74 3.45 -13.24
CA ILE A 4 18.29 3.61 -13.01
C ILE A 4 17.96 3.70 -11.50
N GLN A 5 18.87 3.21 -10.64
CA GLN A 5 18.59 3.06 -9.21
C GLN A 5 18.74 4.35 -8.39
N LYS A 6 19.40 5.38 -8.94
CA LYS A 6 19.75 6.59 -8.17
C LYS A 6 18.67 7.68 -8.24
N ASP A 7 17.96 7.79 -9.36
CA ASP A 7 16.98 8.87 -9.59
C ASP A 7 15.63 8.63 -8.91
N VAL A 8 15.13 7.39 -8.94
CA VAL A 8 13.84 7.01 -8.33
C VAL A 8 13.81 7.30 -6.82
N SER A 9 14.97 7.41 -6.16
CA SER A 9 15.04 7.64 -4.74
C SER A 9 14.62 9.05 -4.32
N LYS A 10 15.04 10.12 -5.00
CA LYS A 10 14.88 11.50 -4.49
C LYS A 10 13.50 12.10 -4.74
N GLU A 11 12.96 11.97 -5.95
CA GLU A 11 11.64 12.51 -6.31
C GLU A 11 10.52 11.90 -5.46
N THR A 12 10.62 10.60 -5.17
CA THR A 12 9.66 9.90 -4.31
C THR A 12 9.64 10.46 -2.88
N TRP A 13 10.78 10.91 -2.32
CA TRP A 13 10.82 11.45 -0.95
C TRP A 13 10.25 12.88 -0.84
N GLU A 14 10.36 13.68 -1.90
CA GLU A 14 9.82 15.04 -1.93
C GLU A 14 8.29 15.05 -2.06
N GLU A 15 7.72 14.16 -2.89
CA GLU A 15 6.27 13.92 -2.96
C GLU A 15 5.69 13.37 -1.66
N VAL A 16 6.42 12.44 -1.01
CA VAL A 16 6.09 11.90 0.31
C VAL A 16 6.12 12.99 1.39
N ALA A 17 7.08 13.91 1.32
CA ALA A 17 7.18 15.03 2.26
C ALA A 17 5.98 15.98 2.16
N LEU A 18 5.46 16.22 0.95
CA LEU A 18 4.28 17.07 0.73
C LEU A 18 3.01 16.46 1.34
N VAL A 19 2.75 15.17 1.13
CA VAL A 19 1.60 14.46 1.72
C VAL A 19 1.67 14.41 3.25
N ILE A 20 2.87 14.28 3.82
CA ILE A 20 3.07 14.22 5.29
C ILE A 20 3.02 15.62 5.94
N SER A 21 3.43 16.67 5.24
CA SER A 21 3.61 18.01 5.81
C SER A 21 2.32 18.73 6.23
N LYS A 22 1.16 18.34 5.68
CA LYS A 22 -0.15 18.88 6.05
C LYS A 22 -1.14 17.76 6.34
N ARG A 23 -1.29 17.41 7.62
CA ARG A 23 -2.43 16.58 8.05
C ARG A 23 -3.72 17.35 7.78
N ARG A 24 -4.59 16.79 6.94
CA ARG A 24 -5.92 17.33 6.65
C ARG A 24 -6.88 17.02 7.80
N THR A 25 -7.87 17.90 8.01
CA THR A 25 -8.91 17.63 9.01
C THR A 25 -9.89 16.58 8.50
N PRO A 26 -10.65 15.91 9.39
CA PRO A 26 -11.68 14.95 8.96
C PRO A 26 -12.70 15.56 8.00
N GLU A 27 -13.07 16.83 8.19
CA GLU A 27 -14.03 17.53 7.33
C GLU A 27 -13.48 17.74 5.91
N GLU A 28 -12.21 18.15 5.80
CA GLU A 28 -11.52 18.27 4.51
C GLU A 28 -11.39 16.92 3.79
N MET A 29 -11.22 15.83 4.55
CA MET A 29 -11.20 14.48 4.01
C MET A 29 -12.58 14.00 3.58
N LEU A 30 -13.67 14.44 4.22
CA LEU A 30 -15.02 14.07 3.80
C LEU A 30 -15.42 14.76 2.49
N ASP A 31 -15.05 16.03 2.31
CA ASP A 31 -15.32 16.79 1.08
C ASP A 31 -14.41 16.35 -0.09
N ASN A 32 -13.15 16.04 0.21
CA ASN A 32 -12.19 15.53 -0.76
C ASN A 32 -11.45 14.30 -0.19
N PRO A 33 -11.98 13.08 -0.34
CA PRO A 33 -11.40 11.86 0.24
C PRO A 33 -9.94 11.62 -0.12
N VAL A 34 -9.55 11.96 -1.36
CA VAL A 34 -8.18 11.78 -1.85
C VAL A 34 -7.83 12.95 -2.76
N ASN A 35 -6.85 13.75 -2.38
CA ASN A 35 -6.32 14.79 -3.25
C ASN A 35 -5.28 14.23 -4.23
N ALA A 36 -4.90 15.03 -5.25
CA ALA A 36 -3.96 14.57 -6.28
C ALA A 36 -2.59 14.11 -5.72
N PRO A 37 -1.93 14.82 -4.79
CA PRO A 37 -0.71 14.32 -4.14
C PRO A 37 -0.87 12.98 -3.43
N GLU A 38 -1.95 12.80 -2.67
CA GLU A 38 -2.25 11.54 -1.98
C GLU A 38 -2.50 10.40 -2.96
N PHE A 39 -3.25 10.68 -4.03
CA PHE A 39 -3.50 9.72 -5.10
C PHE A 39 -2.19 9.23 -5.72
N MET A 40 -1.29 10.15 -6.07
CA MET A 40 0.03 9.79 -6.62
C MET A 40 0.84 8.97 -5.63
N PHE A 41 0.86 9.36 -4.34
CA PHE A 41 1.53 8.59 -3.30
C PHE A 41 0.97 7.17 -3.16
N TYR A 42 -0.36 6.99 -3.20
CA TYR A 42 -0.98 5.67 -3.15
C TYR A 42 -0.66 4.85 -4.40
N LEU A 43 -0.79 5.47 -5.58
CA LEU A 43 -0.52 4.85 -6.87
C LEU A 43 0.92 4.36 -6.98
N HIS A 44 1.91 5.17 -6.59
CA HIS A 44 3.31 4.78 -6.62
C HIS A 44 3.59 3.56 -5.74
N ARG A 45 3.00 3.51 -4.54
CA ARG A 45 3.16 2.36 -3.63
C ARG A 45 2.50 1.11 -4.19
N LEU A 46 1.26 1.21 -4.66
CA LEU A 46 0.56 0.07 -5.27
C LEU A 46 1.28 -0.42 -6.53
N SER A 47 1.79 0.48 -7.36
CA SER A 47 2.57 0.14 -8.55
C SER A 47 3.83 -0.63 -8.18
N ARG A 48 4.52 -0.24 -7.10
CA ARG A 48 5.68 -1.01 -6.61
C ARG A 48 5.27 -2.41 -6.18
N ILE A 49 4.16 -2.58 -5.47
CA ILE A 49 3.67 -3.92 -5.09
C ILE A 49 3.38 -4.78 -6.32
N ALA A 50 2.75 -4.20 -7.35
CA ALA A 50 2.48 -4.91 -8.59
C ALA A 50 3.78 -5.31 -9.31
N ILE A 51 4.75 -4.39 -9.42
CA ILE A 51 6.07 -4.69 -9.99
C ILE A 51 6.74 -5.83 -9.22
N ASP A 52 6.84 -5.71 -7.89
CA ASP A 52 7.45 -6.74 -7.02
C ASP A 52 6.78 -8.12 -7.24
N TYR A 53 5.45 -8.15 -7.38
CA TYR A 53 4.68 -9.38 -7.61
C TYR A 53 5.02 -10.07 -8.94
N TYR A 54 5.29 -9.30 -10.00
CA TYR A 54 5.63 -9.85 -11.31
C TYR A 54 7.13 -10.11 -11.50
N GLU A 55 8.01 -9.47 -10.71
CA GLU A 55 9.44 -9.72 -10.74
C GLU A 55 9.82 -11.11 -10.20
N ASP A 56 9.09 -11.61 -9.19
CA ASP A 56 9.27 -12.97 -8.66
C ASP A 56 7.94 -13.77 -8.68
N PRO A 57 7.59 -14.36 -9.84
CA PRO A 57 6.38 -15.19 -9.94
C PRO A 57 6.47 -16.50 -9.14
N THR A 58 7.63 -16.83 -8.57
CA THR A 58 7.82 -18.02 -7.72
C THR A 58 7.58 -17.74 -6.25
N GLN A 59 7.39 -16.47 -5.88
CA GLN A 59 7.15 -16.03 -4.51
C GLN A 59 5.88 -16.65 -3.91
N PHE A 60 4.87 -16.91 -4.74
CA PHE A 60 3.59 -17.47 -4.30
C PHE A 60 3.22 -18.71 -5.12
N ASN A 61 2.60 -19.69 -4.45
CA ASN A 61 2.07 -20.86 -5.13
C ASN A 61 0.89 -20.44 -6.03
N VAL A 62 0.82 -21.04 -7.23
CA VAL A 62 -0.29 -20.78 -8.18
C VAL A 62 -1.64 -21.16 -7.57
N THR A 63 -1.66 -22.21 -6.75
CA THR A 63 -2.80 -22.59 -5.91
C THR A 63 -2.52 -22.20 -4.47
N THR A 64 -3.48 -21.55 -3.82
CA THR A 64 -3.38 -21.24 -2.39
C THR A 64 -3.35 -22.52 -1.54
N ASP A 65 -2.47 -22.54 -0.55
CA ASP A 65 -2.41 -23.58 0.50
C ASP A 65 -3.16 -23.16 1.77
N SER A 66 -3.89 -22.03 1.74
CA SER A 66 -4.61 -21.55 2.92
C SER A 66 -5.84 -22.37 3.23
N SER A 67 -6.01 -22.59 4.53
CA SER A 67 -7.19 -23.25 5.07
C SER A 67 -8.42 -22.35 4.97
N PRO A 68 -9.63 -22.90 4.75
CA PRO A 68 -10.87 -22.14 4.76
C PRO A 68 -10.98 -21.24 6.00
N GLY A 69 -11.32 -19.97 5.78
CA GLY A 69 -11.43 -18.96 6.84
C GLY A 69 -10.10 -18.36 7.32
N PHE A 70 -8.98 -18.59 6.61
CA PHE A 70 -7.67 -18.01 6.94
C PHE A 70 -7.75 -16.49 7.18
N ILE A 71 -8.34 -15.75 6.24
CA ILE A 71 -8.50 -14.29 6.32
C ILE A 71 -9.29 -13.86 7.56
N TYR A 72 -10.39 -14.55 7.87
CA TYR A 72 -11.20 -14.27 9.06
C TYR A 72 -10.46 -14.52 10.38
N ARG A 73 -9.41 -15.36 10.36
CA ARG A 73 -8.56 -15.62 11.53
C ARG A 73 -7.39 -14.63 11.62
N THR A 74 -6.96 -14.03 10.52
CA THR A 74 -5.78 -13.15 10.47
C THR A 74 -6.12 -11.66 10.45
N MET A 75 -7.37 -11.30 10.19
CA MET A 75 -7.85 -9.91 10.21
C MET A 75 -8.83 -9.66 11.36
N SER A 76 -8.96 -8.39 11.76
CA SER A 76 -9.98 -7.97 12.72
C SER A 76 -11.37 -8.29 12.17
N ARG A 77 -12.27 -8.71 13.07
CA ARG A 77 -13.69 -8.93 12.72
C ARG A 77 -14.48 -7.64 12.54
N TYR A 78 -13.96 -6.55 13.10
CA TYR A 78 -14.60 -5.25 13.09
C TYR A 78 -13.72 -4.26 12.33
N PRO A 79 -14.35 -3.32 11.59
CA PRO A 79 -13.60 -2.25 10.95
C PRO A 79 -12.90 -1.39 12.01
N PRO A 80 -11.76 -0.76 11.66
CA PRO A 80 -11.08 0.14 12.58
C PRO A 80 -11.97 1.36 12.86
N GLU A 81 -11.97 1.82 14.12
CA GLU A 81 -12.71 3.02 14.53
C GLU A 81 -12.10 4.31 13.96
N ASN A 82 -10.80 4.26 13.65
CA ASN A 82 -10.03 5.40 13.15
C ASN A 82 -9.31 5.05 11.85
N PRO A 83 -9.01 6.04 10.98
CA PRO A 83 -8.25 5.81 9.76
C PRO A 83 -6.87 5.21 10.04
N GLU A 84 -6.48 4.25 9.22
CA GLU A 84 -5.15 3.63 9.27
C GLU A 84 -4.19 4.27 8.25
N PRO A 85 -2.89 4.40 8.57
CA PRO A 85 -1.91 4.84 7.59
C PRO A 85 -1.82 3.87 6.41
N PHE A 86 -1.81 4.39 5.19
CA PHE A 86 -1.74 3.58 3.97
C PHE A 86 -0.59 2.55 3.95
N PRO A 87 0.63 2.82 4.50
CA PRO A 87 1.68 1.80 4.58
C PRO A 87 1.29 0.55 5.38
N VAL A 88 0.43 0.68 6.38
CA VAL A 88 -0.09 -0.47 7.16
C VAL A 88 -0.99 -1.33 6.28
N ILE A 89 -1.88 -0.70 5.52
CA ILE A 89 -2.77 -1.37 4.55
C ILE A 89 -1.94 -2.11 3.49
N CYS A 90 -0.90 -1.47 2.93
CA CYS A 90 0.01 -2.12 1.98
C CYS A 90 0.72 -3.34 2.56
N ASN A 91 1.13 -3.28 3.83
CA ASN A 91 1.76 -4.40 4.51
C ASN A 91 0.77 -5.55 4.74
N ASP A 92 -0.48 -5.24 5.09
CA ASP A 92 -1.53 -6.24 5.23
C ASP A 92 -1.87 -6.89 3.89
N LEU A 93 -1.92 -6.14 2.79
CA LEU A 93 -2.04 -6.68 1.45
C LEU A 93 -0.93 -7.72 1.17
N LYS A 94 0.34 -7.34 1.41
CA LYS A 94 1.49 -8.23 1.16
C LYS A 94 1.48 -9.50 2.01
N LYS A 95 1.08 -9.40 3.29
CA LYS A 95 1.24 -10.50 4.25
C LYS A 95 -0.01 -11.37 4.43
N LYS A 96 -1.19 -10.80 4.25
CA LYS A 96 -2.45 -11.47 4.57
C LYS A 96 -3.27 -11.81 3.32
N ILE A 97 -3.11 -11.06 2.23
CA ILE A 97 -3.93 -11.23 1.02
C ILE A 97 -3.16 -11.97 -0.07
N LEU A 98 -1.96 -11.50 -0.46
CA LEU A 98 -1.20 -12.09 -1.57
C LEU A 98 -0.86 -13.59 -1.43
N PRO A 99 -0.59 -14.13 -0.22
CA PRO A 99 -0.37 -15.56 -0.06
C PRO A 99 -1.59 -16.43 -0.39
N GLY A 100 -2.79 -15.84 -0.40
CA GLY A 100 -4.08 -16.50 -0.55
C GLY A 100 -4.45 -17.24 0.71
#